data_AF-A0A7X5JC54-F1
#
_entry.id   AF-A0A7X5JC54-F1
#
_cell.length_a   1.000
_cell.length_b   1.000
_cell.length_c   1.000
_cell.angle_alpha   90.00
_cell.angle_beta   90.00
_cell.angle_gamma   90.00
#
_symmetry.space_group_name_H-M   'P 1'
#
loop_
_entity.id
_entity.type
_entity.pdbx_description
1 polymer ?
#
loop_
_entity_poly.entity_id
_entity_poly.type
_entity_poly.pdbx_seq_one_letter_code
_entity_poly.pdbx_strand_id
1 'polypeptide(L)'
;MIEFSTAVKAQKAMETKNATLNPLKIFAMISLLLLVGCNGATTNQPQSTNPEVENSNQIMSLNETKPETIETPSAKIIEPEVCEIFDNFEQNSPVRWQRVNDNVMGGRSEGDFEIKNNSMILKGSINLNGGGFTSVRALMPTGILEPYNQVVIKAKSDGRGYQLTFRDNNRRGISYQAPLNFSSEDRWQTAIINIADLAPTYFGRKVQADGFNKNQAREIGLILNDGNGGGYQLEIDEIKFCKTEG
;
A
#
# COMPACT_ATOMS: atom_id res chain seq x y z
N MET A 1 20.65 -40.42 10.11
CA MET A 1 19.81 -41.51 9.60
C MET A 1 18.68 -41.77 10.58
N ILE A 2 17.54 -41.09 10.39
CA ILE A 2 16.19 -41.54 10.79
C ILE A 2 15.28 -40.96 9.70
N GLU A 3 14.63 -41.84 8.94
CA GLU A 3 13.90 -41.52 7.72
C GLU A 3 12.51 -40.95 8.01
N PHE A 4 12.21 -39.80 7.40
CA PHE A 4 10.84 -39.34 7.16
C PHE A 4 10.41 -39.84 5.77
N SER A 5 9.66 -40.94 5.74
CA SER A 5 9.04 -41.47 4.51
C SER A 5 7.66 -42.00 4.86
N THR A 6 6.63 -41.39 4.26
CA THR A 6 5.31 -41.94 3.84
C THR A 6 4.14 -40.98 4.09
N ALA A 7 3.90 -40.05 3.15
CA ALA A 7 2.58 -39.46 2.93
C ALA A 7 2.46 -38.83 1.52
N VAL A 8 2.82 -39.57 0.48
CA VAL A 8 2.45 -39.25 -0.91
C VAL A 8 1.84 -40.50 -1.51
N LYS A 9 0.53 -40.71 -1.28
CA LYS A 9 -0.34 -41.61 -2.05
C LYS A 9 -1.78 -41.55 -1.52
N ALA A 10 -2.58 -40.63 -2.05
CA ALA A 10 -4.04 -40.78 -2.16
C ALA A 10 -4.61 -39.68 -3.07
N GLN A 11 -4.30 -39.78 -4.37
CA GLN A 11 -4.98 -39.02 -5.41
C GLN A 11 -5.40 -40.02 -6.49
N LYS A 12 -6.58 -40.64 -6.31
CA LYS A 12 -7.40 -41.20 -7.40
C LYS A 12 -8.73 -41.70 -6.84
N ALA A 13 -9.77 -41.50 -7.66
CA ALA A 13 -11.13 -42.05 -7.58
C ALA A 13 -12.17 -41.27 -6.74
N MET A 14 -12.82 -40.31 -7.38
CA MET A 14 -14.28 -40.38 -7.54
C MET A 14 -14.72 -39.50 -8.71
N GLU A 15 -15.24 -40.17 -9.73
CA GLU A 15 -15.74 -39.58 -10.97
C GLU A 15 -17.28 -39.67 -10.95
N THR A 16 -17.90 -38.65 -11.55
CA THR A 16 -19.26 -38.56 -12.13
C THR A 16 -20.53 -38.80 -11.28
N LYS A 17 -21.30 -37.72 -11.07
CA LYS A 17 -22.72 -37.64 -11.51
C LYS A 17 -23.07 -36.21 -11.97
N ASN A 18 -23.66 -36.14 -13.16
CA ASN A 18 -24.10 -34.94 -13.88
C ASN A 18 -25.34 -34.28 -13.25
N ALA A 19 -25.42 -32.95 -13.33
CA ALA A 19 -26.68 -32.22 -13.51
C ALA A 19 -26.43 -30.98 -14.38
N THR A 20 -26.95 -31.04 -15.60
CA THR A 20 -26.98 -29.98 -16.60
C THR A 20 -28.08 -28.98 -16.27
N LEU A 21 -27.75 -27.68 -16.21
CA LEU A 21 -28.74 -26.60 -16.23
C LEU A 21 -28.46 -25.68 -17.42
N ASN A 22 -29.51 -25.51 -18.23
CA ASN A 22 -29.55 -24.81 -19.50
C ASN A 22 -29.70 -23.28 -19.28
N PRO A 23 -29.08 -22.41 -20.09
CA PRO A 23 -29.19 -20.96 -19.95
C PRO A 23 -30.31 -20.42 -20.86
N LEU A 24 -31.36 -19.82 -20.30
CA LEU A 24 -32.30 -19.03 -21.11
C LEU A 24 -33.11 -18.00 -20.28
N LYS A 25 -33.00 -16.74 -20.73
CA LYS A 25 -33.91 -15.58 -20.57
C LYS A 25 -33.92 -14.85 -19.21
N ILE A 26 -33.42 -13.60 -19.22
CA ILE A 26 -34.09 -12.38 -18.71
C ILE A 26 -33.41 -11.21 -19.46
N PHE A 27 -33.98 -10.79 -20.58
CA PHE A 27 -34.76 -9.54 -20.79
C PHE A 27 -33.97 -8.23 -20.64
N ALA A 28 -33.76 -7.58 -21.79
CA ALA A 28 -33.37 -6.19 -21.95
C ALA A 28 -34.52 -5.26 -21.55
N MET A 29 -34.18 -4.10 -20.97
CA MET A 29 -35.01 -2.90 -21.13
C MET A 29 -34.14 -1.66 -21.31
N ILE A 30 -34.30 -1.10 -22.50
CA ILE A 30 -33.92 0.24 -22.92
C ILE A 30 -34.84 1.22 -22.21
N SER A 31 -34.31 2.32 -21.67
CA SER A 31 -35.10 3.53 -21.47
C SER A 31 -34.31 4.76 -21.88
N LEU A 32 -34.69 5.25 -23.05
CA LEU A 32 -34.35 6.51 -23.68
C LEU A 32 -35.23 7.61 -23.06
N LEU A 33 -34.63 8.72 -22.61
CA LEU A 33 -35.33 10.00 -22.50
C LEU A 33 -34.42 11.13 -23.00
N LEU A 34 -34.82 11.67 -24.16
CA LEU A 34 -34.57 13.01 -24.68
C LEU A 34 -35.49 13.99 -23.88
N LEU A 35 -35.31 15.31 -23.71
CA LEU A 35 -34.88 16.40 -24.61
C LEU A 35 -34.99 17.76 -23.86
N VAL A 36 -34.35 18.82 -24.41
CA VAL A 36 -34.57 20.30 -24.26
C VAL A 36 -33.98 20.98 -23.00
N GLY A 37 -33.30 22.14 -23.04
CA GLY A 37 -32.98 23.15 -24.07
C GLY A 37 -31.98 24.18 -23.48
N CYS A 38 -31.02 24.69 -24.23
CA CYS A 38 -31.03 25.91 -25.07
C CYS A 38 -30.80 27.26 -24.33
N ASN A 39 -29.69 27.90 -24.75
CA ASN A 39 -29.39 29.34 -24.90
C ASN A 39 -28.82 30.18 -23.74
N GLY A 40 -27.78 30.95 -24.10
CA GLY A 40 -27.40 32.20 -23.45
C GLY A 40 -25.93 32.60 -23.61
N ALA A 41 -25.59 33.26 -24.72
CA ALA A 41 -24.28 33.86 -24.99
C ALA A 41 -23.93 35.01 -24.00
N THR A 42 -22.64 35.27 -23.74
CA THR A 42 -21.94 36.52 -24.12
C THR A 42 -20.51 36.61 -23.54
N THR A 43 -19.64 37.11 -24.41
CA THR A 43 -18.28 37.64 -24.24
C THR A 43 -18.15 38.75 -23.19
N ASN A 44 -17.05 38.77 -22.42
CA ASN A 44 -15.96 39.77 -22.54
C ASN A 44 -14.96 39.71 -21.38
N GLN A 45 -13.68 39.85 -21.73
CA GLN A 45 -12.57 40.15 -20.83
C GLN A 45 -12.72 41.52 -20.15
N PRO A 46 -11.93 41.77 -19.11
CA PRO A 46 -11.18 43.02 -19.07
C PRO A 46 -9.67 42.80 -18.84
N GLN A 47 -8.86 43.30 -19.78
CA GLN A 47 -7.52 43.80 -19.49
C GLN A 47 -7.65 45.14 -18.74
N SER A 48 -6.87 45.31 -17.67
CA SER A 48 -6.54 46.63 -17.13
C SER A 48 -5.04 46.73 -16.96
N THR A 49 -4.53 47.84 -17.47
CA THR A 49 -3.15 48.26 -17.63
C THR A 49 -2.58 48.95 -16.38
N ASN A 50 -1.28 49.25 -16.46
CA ASN A 50 -0.50 50.30 -15.77
C ASN A 50 0.52 49.80 -14.72
N PRO A 51 1.61 50.56 -14.45
CA PRO A 51 2.80 50.60 -15.29
C PRO A 51 4.11 50.44 -14.48
N GLU A 52 5.20 50.43 -15.23
CA GLU A 52 6.60 50.63 -14.88
C GLU A 52 6.83 51.75 -13.83
N VAL A 53 7.62 51.46 -12.78
CA VAL A 53 8.14 52.47 -11.83
C VAL A 53 9.64 52.22 -11.60
N GLU A 54 10.34 53.34 -11.65
CA GLU A 54 11.77 53.57 -11.66
C GLU A 54 12.58 53.07 -10.45
N ASN A 55 13.85 52.90 -10.77
CA ASN A 55 15.03 52.78 -9.93
C ASN A 55 15.19 53.98 -8.95
N SER A 56 15.60 53.72 -7.70
CA SER A 56 16.39 54.66 -6.90
C SER A 56 17.05 53.97 -5.72
N ASN A 57 18.39 53.97 -5.72
CA ASN A 57 19.23 53.68 -4.57
C ASN A 57 19.15 54.83 -3.56
N GLN A 58 18.99 54.50 -2.28
CA GLN A 58 19.26 55.43 -1.19
C GLN A 58 20.03 54.73 -0.07
N ILE A 59 21.12 55.39 0.35
CA ILE A 59 22.14 54.94 1.30
C ILE A 59 21.73 55.33 2.73
N MET A 60 22.25 54.57 3.71
CA MET A 60 22.52 54.88 5.13
C MET A 60 21.61 54.18 6.14
N SER A 61 22.17 53.27 6.93
CA SER A 61 22.51 53.53 8.34
C SER A 61 23.05 52.26 9.00
N LEU A 62 24.24 52.35 9.58
CA LEU A 62 24.83 51.34 10.45
C LEU A 62 24.10 51.40 11.79
N ASN A 63 23.33 50.35 12.10
CA ASN A 63 22.81 50.15 13.45
C ASN A 63 23.52 48.92 14.04
N GLU A 64 24.41 49.17 14.98
CA GLU A 64 25.11 48.16 15.78
C GLU A 64 24.07 47.37 16.57
N THR A 65 23.93 46.08 16.26
CA THR A 65 23.05 45.18 17.00
C THR A 65 23.91 44.31 17.91
N LYS A 66 23.67 44.49 19.21
CA LYS A 66 24.07 43.66 20.36
C LYS A 66 24.14 42.17 20.00
N PRO A 67 25.18 41.41 20.42
CA PRO A 67 25.26 39.99 20.09
C PRO A 67 24.17 39.24 20.86
N GLU A 68 23.18 38.77 20.12
CA GLU A 68 22.20 37.79 20.57
C GLU A 68 22.93 36.45 20.68
N THR A 69 22.92 35.89 21.89
CA THR A 69 23.47 34.57 22.17
C THR A 69 22.74 33.57 21.30
N ILE A 70 23.45 33.00 20.33
CA ILE A 70 22.97 31.88 19.52
C ILE A 70 22.83 30.69 20.46
N GLU A 71 21.62 30.45 20.97
CA GLU A 71 21.28 29.16 21.55
C GLU A 71 21.26 28.15 20.40
N THR A 72 22.33 27.35 20.32
CA THR A 72 22.42 26.19 19.43
C THR A 72 21.22 25.27 19.67
N PRO A 73 20.43 24.92 18.64
CA PRO A 73 19.37 23.93 18.78
C PRO A 73 19.96 22.62 19.31
N SER A 74 19.46 22.17 20.46
CA SER A 74 19.80 20.88 21.04
C SER A 74 19.46 19.79 20.02
N ALA A 75 20.49 19.22 19.39
CA ALA A 75 20.35 18.08 18.52
C ALA A 75 19.79 16.92 19.35
N LYS A 76 18.53 16.55 19.09
CA LYS A 76 17.89 15.37 19.64
C LYS A 76 18.81 14.17 19.35
N ILE A 77 19.38 13.58 20.40
CA ILE A 77 20.19 12.36 20.26
C ILE A 77 19.25 11.30 19.69
N ILE A 78 19.48 10.89 18.44
CA ILE A 78 18.73 9.82 17.80
C ILE A 78 19.30 8.53 18.38
N GLU A 79 18.56 7.94 19.31
CA GLU A 79 18.89 6.63 19.86
C GLU A 79 18.94 5.58 18.74
N PRO A 80 19.87 4.61 18.81
CA PRO A 80 20.06 3.66 17.73
C PRO A 80 18.80 2.81 17.52
N GLU A 81 18.29 2.82 16.30
CA GLU A 81 17.19 1.95 15.88
C GLU A 81 17.69 0.50 15.77
N VAL A 82 17.10 -0.40 16.54
CA VAL A 82 17.41 -1.84 16.46
C VAL A 82 16.39 -2.49 15.54
N CYS A 83 16.87 -3.04 14.42
CA CYS A 83 16.03 -3.68 13.40
C CYS A 83 16.37 -5.16 13.21
N GLU A 84 15.34 -5.97 13.00
CA GLU A 84 15.45 -7.34 12.54
C GLU A 84 14.80 -7.52 11.16
N ILE A 85 15.46 -8.30 10.30
CA ILE A 85 14.96 -8.61 8.96
C ILE A 85 13.79 -9.60 9.12
N PHE A 86 12.62 -9.19 8.66
CA PHE A 86 11.48 -10.09 8.50
C PHE A 86 11.62 -10.89 7.21
N ASP A 87 11.95 -10.22 6.10
CA ASP A 87 12.23 -10.88 4.83
C ASP A 87 13.16 -10.02 3.96
N ASN A 88 14.17 -10.66 3.37
CA ASN A 88 15.08 -10.12 2.34
C ASN A 88 14.98 -10.90 1.03
N PHE A 89 13.98 -11.79 0.92
CA PHE A 89 13.65 -12.58 -0.26
C PHE A 89 14.80 -13.43 -0.81
N GLU A 90 15.75 -13.81 0.04
CA GLU A 90 16.77 -14.80 -0.30
C GLU A 90 16.15 -16.18 -0.55
N GLN A 91 16.84 -17.03 -1.32
CA GLN A 91 16.33 -18.32 -1.78
C GLN A 91 15.87 -19.26 -0.64
N ASN A 92 16.46 -19.10 0.55
CA ASN A 92 16.17 -19.86 1.77
C ASN A 92 15.25 -19.12 2.76
N SER A 93 14.64 -17.99 2.36
CA SER A 93 13.70 -17.27 3.23
C SER A 93 12.57 -18.21 3.70
N PRO A 94 12.29 -18.26 5.01
CA PRO A 94 11.21 -19.11 5.54
C PRO A 94 9.83 -18.52 5.25
N VAL A 95 9.75 -17.25 4.83
CA VAL A 95 8.49 -16.53 4.64
C VAL A 95 7.79 -17.00 3.38
N ARG A 96 6.52 -17.40 3.53
CA ARG A 96 5.71 -17.93 2.42
C ARG A 96 4.65 -16.92 2.01
N TRP A 97 5.00 -16.12 1.01
CA TRP A 97 4.08 -15.17 0.39
C TRP A 97 3.05 -15.87 -0.49
N GLN A 98 1.84 -15.33 -0.49
CA GLN A 98 0.72 -15.83 -1.24
C GLN A 98 -0.02 -14.67 -1.88
N ARG A 99 -0.38 -14.86 -3.14
CA ARG A 99 -1.18 -13.91 -3.91
C ARG A 99 -2.66 -14.01 -3.53
N VAL A 100 -3.33 -12.87 -3.51
CA VAL A 100 -4.78 -12.72 -3.39
C VAL A 100 -5.26 -11.68 -4.41
N ASN A 101 -5.93 -12.12 -5.46
CA ASN A 101 -6.52 -11.25 -6.47
C ASN A 101 -8.04 -11.13 -6.30
N ASP A 102 -8.62 -10.10 -6.91
CA ASP A 102 -10.04 -9.73 -6.87
C ASP A 102 -11.00 -10.63 -7.65
N ASN A 103 -10.74 -11.95 -7.71
CA ASN A 103 -11.57 -12.88 -8.48
C ASN A 103 -13.01 -13.07 -7.91
N VAL A 104 -13.35 -12.38 -6.83
CA VAL A 104 -14.68 -12.39 -6.21
C VAL A 104 -15.50 -11.22 -6.79
N MET A 105 -16.74 -11.48 -7.21
CA MET A 105 -17.64 -10.54 -7.93
C MET A 105 -17.28 -10.25 -9.40
N GLY A 106 -16.42 -11.05 -10.03
CA GLY A 106 -16.08 -10.91 -11.46
C GLY A 106 -14.95 -9.92 -11.76
N GLY A 107 -14.14 -9.60 -10.73
CA GLY A 107 -12.89 -8.87 -10.92
C GLY A 107 -11.95 -9.63 -11.86
N ARG A 108 -11.20 -8.84 -12.62
CA ARG A 108 -10.34 -9.29 -13.72
C ARG A 108 -8.93 -8.73 -13.56
N SER A 109 -8.54 -8.38 -12.33
CA SER A 109 -7.20 -7.87 -12.09
C SER A 109 -6.21 -9.03 -12.19
N GLU A 110 -5.19 -8.83 -13.02
CA GLU A 110 -4.14 -9.80 -13.26
C GLU A 110 -2.91 -9.33 -12.49
N GLY A 111 -2.86 -9.66 -11.21
CA GLY A 111 -1.66 -9.45 -10.40
C GLY A 111 -0.86 -10.73 -10.24
N ASP A 112 0.47 -10.61 -10.17
CA ASP A 112 1.33 -11.68 -9.67
C ASP A 112 2.54 -11.13 -8.90
N PHE A 113 3.29 -12.04 -8.27
CA PHE A 113 4.60 -11.75 -7.72
C PHE A 113 5.64 -12.80 -8.11
N GLU A 114 6.89 -12.38 -8.22
CA GLU A 114 8.04 -13.28 -8.36
C GLU A 114 9.14 -12.88 -7.38
N ILE A 115 9.90 -13.85 -6.90
CA ILE A 115 11.14 -13.60 -6.14
C ILE A 115 12.31 -13.78 -7.10
N LYS A 116 13.10 -12.72 -7.28
CA LYS A 116 14.25 -12.69 -8.20
C LYS A 116 15.32 -11.76 -7.64
N ASN A 117 16.58 -12.18 -7.70
CA ASN A 117 17.74 -11.38 -7.25
C ASN A 117 17.60 -10.86 -5.80
N ASN A 118 17.08 -11.67 -4.88
CA ASN A 118 16.82 -11.29 -3.48
C ASN A 118 15.87 -10.09 -3.36
N SER A 119 14.87 -10.02 -4.24
CA SER A 119 13.80 -9.04 -4.18
C SER A 119 12.48 -9.68 -4.59
N MET A 120 11.38 -9.17 -4.03
CA MET A 120 10.05 -9.48 -4.49
C MET A 120 9.60 -8.47 -5.53
N ILE A 121 9.20 -8.92 -6.71
CA ILE A 121 8.62 -8.08 -7.76
C ILE A 121 7.13 -8.36 -7.84
N LEU A 122 6.32 -7.40 -7.43
CA LEU A 122 4.88 -7.35 -7.64
C LEU A 122 4.63 -6.66 -8.98
N LYS A 123 3.90 -7.30 -9.89
CA LYS A 123 3.56 -6.68 -11.18
C LYS A 123 2.25 -7.21 -11.72
N GLY A 124 1.59 -6.41 -12.55
CA GLY A 124 0.31 -6.81 -13.11
C GLY A 124 -0.48 -5.64 -13.67
N SER A 125 -1.81 -5.83 -13.78
CA SER A 125 -2.76 -4.82 -14.20
C SER A 125 -4.04 -4.87 -13.37
N ILE A 126 -4.50 -3.72 -12.88
CA ILE A 126 -5.77 -3.58 -12.16
C ILE A 126 -6.92 -3.36 -13.13
N ASN A 127 -8.00 -4.09 -12.96
CA ASN A 127 -9.25 -3.89 -13.68
C ASN A 127 -10.33 -3.37 -12.74
N LEU A 128 -10.85 -2.17 -13.00
CA LEU A 128 -11.85 -1.53 -12.12
C LEU A 128 -13.27 -2.07 -12.29
N ASN A 129 -13.53 -2.92 -13.29
CA ASN A 129 -14.86 -3.53 -13.48
C ASN A 129 -15.11 -4.55 -12.35
N GLY A 130 -15.74 -4.08 -11.27
CA GLY A 130 -15.97 -4.84 -10.04
C GLY A 130 -15.15 -4.38 -8.83
N GLY A 131 -14.40 -3.29 -8.96
CA GLY A 131 -13.65 -2.67 -7.85
C GLY A 131 -12.14 -2.64 -8.06
N GLY A 132 -11.53 -3.75 -8.48
CA GLY A 132 -10.10 -3.79 -8.81
C GLY A 132 -9.17 -3.80 -7.58
N PHE A 133 -8.54 -4.94 -7.28
CA PHE A 133 -7.39 -4.95 -6.37
C PHE A 133 -6.44 -6.12 -6.63
N THR A 134 -5.22 -5.99 -6.12
CA THR A 134 -4.21 -7.05 -6.04
C THR A 134 -3.56 -7.01 -4.66
N SER A 135 -3.22 -8.16 -4.12
CA SER A 135 -2.55 -8.25 -2.82
C SER A 135 -1.62 -9.45 -2.77
N VAL A 136 -0.55 -9.30 -1.99
CA VAL A 136 0.26 -10.41 -1.50
C VAL A 136 0.32 -10.38 0.01
N ARG A 137 0.40 -11.55 0.63
CA ARG A 137 0.44 -11.68 2.08
C ARG A 137 1.24 -12.88 2.53
N ALA A 138 1.76 -12.83 3.74
CA ALA A 138 2.41 -13.93 4.41
C ALA A 138 1.88 -14.08 5.83
N LEU A 139 1.85 -15.32 6.32
CA LEU A 139 1.63 -15.59 7.73
C LEU A 139 2.89 -15.26 8.52
N MET A 140 2.68 -14.77 9.74
CA MET A 140 3.74 -14.47 10.69
C MET A 140 3.59 -15.33 11.94
N PRO A 141 4.70 -15.76 12.56
CA PRO A 141 4.67 -16.32 13.90
C PRO A 141 4.01 -15.35 14.88
N THR A 142 3.12 -15.86 15.74
CA THR A 142 2.50 -15.03 16.79
C THR A 142 3.55 -14.48 17.73
N GLY A 143 3.41 -13.21 18.12
CA GLY A 143 4.35 -12.53 19.03
C GLY A 143 5.58 -11.93 18.35
N ILE A 144 5.85 -12.22 17.07
CA ILE A 144 7.05 -11.69 16.39
C ILE A 144 7.12 -10.15 16.36
N LEU A 145 5.96 -9.46 16.37
CA LEU A 145 5.91 -8.00 16.38
C LEU A 145 5.96 -7.37 17.78
N GLU A 146 5.85 -8.15 18.85
CA GLU A 146 5.77 -7.64 20.22
C GLU A 146 6.89 -6.66 20.60
N PRO A 147 8.18 -6.90 20.28
CA PRO A 147 9.25 -5.99 20.69
C PRO A 147 9.38 -4.74 19.80
N TYR A 148 8.71 -4.69 18.65
CA TYR A 148 8.89 -3.64 17.64
C TYR A 148 7.77 -2.60 17.67
N ASN A 149 8.08 -1.39 17.22
CA ASN A 149 7.13 -0.28 17.09
C ASN A 149 7.04 0.23 15.66
N GLN A 150 7.95 -0.20 14.77
CA GLN A 150 8.05 0.26 13.39
C GLN A 150 8.21 -0.91 12.42
N VAL A 151 7.74 -0.69 11.20
CA VAL A 151 8.02 -1.51 10.03
C VAL A 151 8.75 -0.65 9.02
N VAL A 152 9.87 -1.15 8.52
CA VAL A 152 10.70 -0.46 7.52
C VAL A 152 10.71 -1.29 6.25
N ILE A 153 10.34 -0.67 5.13
CA ILE A 153 10.26 -1.33 3.82
C ILE A 153 11.12 -0.56 2.83
N LYS A 154 12.03 -1.26 2.17
CA LYS A 154 12.84 -0.71 1.09
C LYS A 154 12.32 -1.22 -0.25
N ALA A 155 11.96 -0.30 -1.15
CA ALA A 155 11.33 -0.64 -2.41
C ALA A 155 11.64 0.35 -3.54
N LYS A 156 11.47 -0.10 -4.79
CA LYS A 156 11.32 0.73 -6.00
C LYS A 156 9.86 0.67 -6.43
N SER A 157 9.25 1.83 -6.66
CA SER A 157 7.81 1.94 -6.93
C SER A 157 7.55 2.71 -8.21
N ASP A 158 6.48 2.33 -8.89
CA ASP A 158 5.83 3.11 -9.97
C ASP A 158 5.00 4.30 -9.45
N GLY A 159 5.04 4.56 -8.14
CA GLY A 159 4.30 5.66 -7.49
C GLY A 159 2.82 5.38 -7.28
N ARG A 160 2.33 4.16 -7.52
CA ARG A 160 0.96 3.77 -7.20
C ARG A 160 0.72 3.76 -5.69
N GLY A 161 -0.55 3.86 -5.29
CA GLY A 161 -0.97 3.95 -3.89
C GLY A 161 -0.94 2.62 -3.12
N TYR A 162 0.22 1.97 -3.02
CA TYR A 162 0.37 0.74 -2.24
C TYR A 162 0.17 0.98 -0.75
N GLN A 163 -0.30 -0.06 -0.05
CA GLN A 163 -0.50 -0.04 1.38
C GLN A 163 0.07 -1.30 2.02
N LEU A 164 0.68 -1.14 3.20
CA LEU A 164 0.98 -2.21 4.12
C LEU A 164 -0.32 -2.64 4.81
N THR A 165 -0.51 -3.95 4.96
CA THR A 165 -1.64 -4.54 5.66
C THR A 165 -1.16 -5.45 6.78
N PHE A 166 -1.84 -5.42 7.91
CA PHE A 166 -1.72 -6.42 8.96
C PHE A 166 -3.07 -7.01 9.33
N ARG A 167 -3.05 -8.24 9.84
CA ARG A 167 -4.17 -8.80 10.61
C ARG A 167 -3.67 -9.33 11.94
N ASP A 168 -4.46 -9.05 12.97
CA ASP A 168 -4.39 -9.73 14.26
C ASP A 168 -5.51 -10.80 14.35
N ASN A 169 -5.72 -11.35 15.55
CA ASN A 169 -6.71 -12.39 15.78
C ASN A 169 -8.15 -11.86 16.00
N ASN A 170 -8.47 -10.66 15.52
CA ASN A 170 -9.84 -10.15 15.59
C ASN A 170 -10.83 -11.08 14.86
N ARG A 171 -12.04 -11.21 15.42
CA ARG A 171 -13.11 -12.07 14.87
C ARG A 171 -13.90 -11.44 13.72
N ARG A 172 -13.60 -10.21 13.33
CA ARG A 172 -14.41 -9.40 12.40
C ARG A 172 -13.80 -9.32 10.99
N GLY A 173 -12.64 -9.92 10.76
CA GLY A 173 -11.96 -9.84 9.48
C GLY A 173 -11.41 -8.43 9.17
N ILE A 174 -11.20 -7.61 10.20
CA ILE A 174 -10.59 -6.28 10.07
C ILE A 174 -9.14 -6.45 9.63
N SER A 175 -8.73 -5.59 8.69
CA SER A 175 -7.34 -5.40 8.25
C SER A 175 -6.86 -4.04 8.73
N TYR A 176 -5.61 -3.95 9.15
CA TYR A 176 -4.99 -2.73 9.65
C TYR A 176 -4.01 -2.22 8.61
N GLN A 177 -4.19 -0.99 8.13
CA GLN A 177 -3.53 -0.49 6.93
C GLN A 177 -2.76 0.81 7.16
N ALA A 178 -1.63 0.95 6.45
CA ALA A 178 -0.88 2.19 6.33
C ALA A 178 -0.38 2.37 4.89
N PRO A 179 -0.38 3.60 4.35
CA PRO A 179 0.12 3.85 3.01
C PRO A 179 1.65 3.72 2.94
N LEU A 180 2.13 3.16 1.83
CA LEU A 180 3.54 3.13 1.45
C LEU A 180 3.79 4.27 0.47
N ASN A 181 4.00 5.46 1.02
CA ASN A 181 4.19 6.69 0.25
C ASN A 181 5.55 6.65 -0.47
N PHE A 182 5.60 6.05 -1.66
CA PHE A 182 6.76 6.04 -2.54
C PHE A 182 6.52 6.95 -3.76
N SER A 183 7.55 7.65 -4.19
CA SER A 183 7.54 8.40 -5.45
C SER A 183 7.76 7.46 -6.64
N SER A 184 7.29 7.85 -7.83
CA SER A 184 7.57 7.16 -9.10
C SER A 184 8.99 7.48 -9.58
N GLU A 185 9.98 6.87 -8.95
CA GLU A 185 11.40 7.05 -9.27
C GLU A 185 12.07 5.68 -9.43
N ASP A 186 12.94 5.50 -10.44
CA ASP A 186 13.74 4.28 -10.58
C ASP A 186 14.95 4.29 -9.62
N ARG A 187 14.65 4.34 -8.33
CA ARG A 187 15.63 4.17 -7.26
C ARG A 187 14.98 3.60 -6.01
N TRP A 188 15.80 2.94 -5.20
CA TRP A 188 15.38 2.43 -3.91
C TRP A 188 14.99 3.57 -2.97
N GLN A 189 13.83 3.42 -2.34
CA GLN A 189 13.25 4.32 -1.36
C GLN A 189 12.89 3.52 -0.10
N THR A 190 12.83 4.20 1.04
CA THR A 190 12.50 3.58 2.32
C THR A 190 11.22 4.19 2.88
N ALA A 191 10.23 3.36 3.16
CA ALA A 191 9.03 3.73 3.92
C ALA A 191 9.18 3.24 5.36
N ILE A 192 8.91 4.12 6.31
CA ILE A 192 8.89 3.81 7.76
C ILE A 192 7.46 3.98 8.23
N ILE A 193 6.89 2.93 8.81
CA ILE A 193 5.51 2.91 9.30
C ILE A 193 5.55 2.68 10.81
N ASN A 194 5.01 3.59 11.59
CA ASN A 194 4.76 3.31 13.01
C ASN A 194 3.54 2.38 13.10
N ILE A 195 3.66 1.31 13.87
CA ILE A 195 2.58 0.33 14.06
C ILE A 195 1.34 1.01 14.68
N ALA A 196 1.53 2.06 15.49
CA ALA A 196 0.45 2.84 16.09
C ALA A 196 -0.38 3.63 15.05
N ASP A 197 0.16 3.91 13.86
CA ASP A 197 -0.52 4.69 12.82
C ASP A 197 -1.41 3.81 11.91
N LEU A 198 -1.43 2.49 12.14
CA LEU A 198 -2.23 1.56 11.36
C LEU A 198 -3.73 1.82 11.56
N ALA A 199 -4.44 2.10 10.47
CA ALA A 199 -5.87 2.37 10.49
C ALA A 199 -6.68 1.07 10.30
N PRO A 200 -7.69 0.77 11.15
CA PRO A 200 -8.57 -0.36 10.95
C PRO A 200 -9.46 -0.15 9.72
N THR A 201 -9.56 -1.19 8.89
CA THR A 201 -10.33 -1.22 7.65
C THR A 201 -11.13 -2.51 7.51
N TYR A 202 -12.28 -2.41 6.87
CA TYR A 202 -13.13 -3.53 6.48
C TYR A 202 -13.51 -3.37 5.01
N PHE A 203 -13.13 -4.36 4.18
CA PHE A 203 -13.26 -4.28 2.71
C PHE A 203 -12.75 -2.95 2.12
N GLY A 204 -11.56 -2.51 2.56
CA GLY A 204 -10.92 -1.28 2.08
C GLY A 204 -11.50 0.02 2.62
N ARG A 205 -12.54 -0.03 3.46
CA ARG A 205 -13.14 1.16 4.08
C ARG A 205 -12.64 1.30 5.51
N LYS A 206 -12.22 2.51 5.90
CA LYS A 206 -11.91 2.83 7.30
C LYS A 206 -13.15 2.60 8.17
N VAL A 207 -12.94 1.99 9.33
CA VAL A 207 -14.01 1.70 10.31
C VAL A 207 -13.57 2.13 11.69
N GLN A 208 -14.52 2.33 12.60
CA GLN A 208 -14.20 2.49 14.01
C GLN A 208 -14.03 1.12 14.66
N ALA A 209 -12.83 0.83 15.14
CA ALA A 209 -12.49 -0.41 15.83
C ALA A 209 -11.29 -0.17 16.76
N ASP A 210 -11.00 -1.15 17.63
CA ASP A 210 -9.80 -1.13 18.44
C ASP A 210 -8.54 -1.12 17.56
N GLY A 211 -7.48 -0.50 18.08
CA GLY A 211 -6.18 -0.46 17.42
C GLY A 211 -5.58 -1.85 17.20
N PHE A 212 -4.62 -1.94 16.29
CA PHE A 212 -3.95 -3.18 15.96
C PHE A 212 -3.26 -3.81 17.17
N ASN A 213 -3.57 -5.07 17.49
CA ASN A 213 -2.89 -5.78 18.56
C ASN A 213 -1.66 -6.53 18.02
N LYS A 214 -0.49 -5.90 18.10
CA LYS A 214 0.78 -6.49 17.62
C LYS A 214 1.16 -7.82 18.29
N ASN A 215 0.73 -8.06 19.53
CA ASN A 215 0.99 -9.33 20.24
C ASN A 215 0.18 -10.49 19.63
N GLN A 216 -0.89 -10.17 18.92
CA GLN A 216 -1.75 -11.12 18.22
C GLN A 216 -1.59 -11.04 16.70
N ALA A 217 -0.57 -10.34 16.22
CA ALA A 217 -0.26 -10.25 14.79
C ALA A 217 -0.03 -11.65 14.20
N ARG A 218 -0.61 -11.89 13.03
CA ARG A 218 -0.57 -13.19 12.37
C ARG A 218 -0.41 -13.13 10.85
N GLU A 219 -0.68 -11.99 10.23
CA GLU A 219 -0.58 -11.79 8.77
C GLU A 219 -0.01 -10.40 8.50
N ILE A 220 0.96 -10.34 7.59
CA ILE A 220 1.48 -9.12 6.95
C ILE A 220 1.19 -9.21 5.46
N GLY A 221 0.97 -8.08 4.81
CA GLY A 221 0.74 -8.06 3.37
C GLY A 221 0.92 -6.69 2.75
N LEU A 222 0.87 -6.69 1.43
CA LEU A 222 0.88 -5.51 0.58
C LEU A 222 -0.37 -5.56 -0.28
N ILE A 223 -1.02 -4.41 -0.45
CA ILE A 223 -2.22 -4.29 -1.30
C ILE A 223 -2.10 -3.05 -2.18
N LEU A 224 -2.59 -3.17 -3.41
CA LEU A 224 -2.88 -2.05 -4.29
C LEU A 224 -4.38 -2.06 -4.60
N ASN A 225 -5.05 -0.99 -4.16
CA ASN A 225 -6.48 -0.77 -4.29
C ASN A 225 -6.78 0.75 -4.37
N ASP A 226 -5.94 1.49 -5.10
CA ASP A 226 -5.94 2.95 -5.19
C ASP A 226 -7.06 3.53 -6.08
N GLY A 227 -7.92 2.67 -6.64
CA GLY A 227 -8.99 3.07 -7.55
C GLY A 227 -8.53 3.39 -8.97
N ASN A 228 -7.25 3.13 -9.30
CA ASN A 228 -6.70 3.36 -10.64
C ASN A 228 -6.60 2.03 -11.42
N GLY A 229 -7.04 2.04 -12.68
CA GLY A 229 -6.89 0.89 -13.57
C GLY A 229 -5.50 0.85 -14.21
N GLY A 230 -5.16 -0.28 -14.82
CA GLY A 230 -3.95 -0.43 -15.64
C GLY A 230 -2.74 -0.98 -14.88
N GLY A 231 -1.61 -0.93 -15.56
CA GLY A 231 -0.36 -1.55 -15.15
C GLY A 231 0.15 -1.05 -13.80
N TYR A 232 0.82 -1.93 -13.08
CA TYR A 232 1.54 -1.59 -11.86
C TYR A 232 2.80 -2.44 -11.70
N GLN A 233 3.78 -1.91 -10.99
CA GLN A 233 4.97 -2.62 -10.52
C GLN A 233 5.51 -2.03 -9.19
N LEU A 234 5.81 -2.91 -8.24
CA LEU A 234 6.52 -2.61 -7.00
C LEU A 234 7.58 -3.69 -6.77
N GLU A 235 8.83 -3.27 -6.63
CA GLU A 235 9.96 -4.16 -6.32
C GLU A 235 10.44 -3.90 -4.89
N ILE A 236 10.54 -4.93 -4.06
CA ILE A 236 10.83 -4.83 -2.64
C ILE A 236 12.14 -5.57 -2.36
N ASP A 237 13.09 -4.86 -1.76
CA ASP A 237 14.41 -5.38 -1.38
C ASP A 237 14.35 -6.04 0.00
N GLU A 238 13.73 -5.37 0.97
CA GLU A 238 13.66 -5.85 2.35
C GLU A 238 12.45 -5.32 3.10
N ILE A 239 12.00 -6.11 4.07
CA ILE A 239 11.06 -5.73 5.12
C ILE A 239 11.73 -6.01 6.47
N LYS A 240 11.76 -5.00 7.33
CA LYS A 240 12.33 -5.08 8.69
C LYS A 240 11.32 -4.66 9.73
N PHE A 241 11.44 -5.23 10.93
CA PHE A 241 10.76 -4.75 12.12
C PHE A 241 11.78 -4.08 13.02
N CYS A 242 11.45 -2.87 13.47
CA CYS A 242 12.38 -2.03 14.18
C CYS A 242 11.76 -1.53 15.49
N LYS A 243 12.62 -1.35 16.49
CA LYS A 243 12.30 -0.65 17.72
C LYS A 243 13.18 0.57 17.84
N THR A 244 12.57 1.68 18.22
CA THR A 244 13.32 2.83 18.73
C THR A 244 13.68 2.53 20.18
N GLU A 245 14.95 2.59 20.53
CA GLU A 245 15.33 2.70 21.95
C GLU A 245 14.87 4.08 22.45
N GLY A 246 14.42 4.15 23.70
CA GLY A 246 13.93 5.37 24.32
C GLY A 246 14.22 5.39 25.81
#